data_AF-A0A2H0RCH0-F1
#
_entry.id   AF-A0A2H0RCH0-F1
#
_cell.length_a   1.000
_cell.length_b   1.000
_cell.length_c   1.000
_cell.angle_alpha   90.00
_cell.angle_beta   90.00
_cell.angle_gamma   90.00
#
_symmetry.space_group_name_H-M   'P 1'
#
loop_
_entity.id
_entity.type
_entity.pdbx_description
1 polymer ?
#
loop_
_entity_poly.entity_id
_entity_poly.type
_entity_poly.pdbx_seq_one_letter_code
_entity_poly.pdbx_strand_id
1 'polypeptide(L)'
;MKLQKKIEVNLNKKFQKVLKTPEGFDFFVAIHDYIEYIESNLVLSKGLSDRIKSNRELKISTKYAYLKQIYQGLEDAKTKSKNDIGHTRYMILKDLNQIKNKDFSESNAFWKKRELSRKLAGEIHGRLISNPV
;
A
#
# COMPACT_ATOMS: atom_id res chain seq x y z
N MET A 1 -8.15 -12.31 19.10
CA MET A 1 -8.74 -11.07 19.66
C MET A 1 -9.72 -10.55 18.61
N LYS A 2 -10.89 -10.00 18.97
CA LYS A 2 -11.75 -9.39 17.94
C LYS A 2 -11.15 -8.02 17.58
N LEU A 3 -11.10 -7.69 16.28
CA LEU A 3 -10.69 -6.35 15.84
C LEU A 3 -11.65 -5.34 16.47
N GLN A 4 -11.11 -4.29 17.08
CA GLN A 4 -11.96 -3.27 17.67
C GLN A 4 -12.81 -2.62 16.57
N LYS A 5 -14.12 -2.48 16.80
CA LYS A 5 -15.08 -1.93 15.82
C LYS A 5 -14.63 -0.60 15.23
N LYS A 6 -13.97 0.26 16.02
CA LYS A 6 -13.41 1.54 15.55
C LYS A 6 -12.28 1.35 14.54
N ILE A 7 -11.39 0.37 14.75
CA ILE A 7 -10.28 0.05 13.84
C ILE A 7 -10.84 -0.47 12.52
N GLU A 8 -11.82 -1.38 12.58
CA GLU A 8 -12.49 -1.93 11.40
C GLU A 8 -13.19 -0.85 10.56
N VAL A 9 -13.99 0.03 11.18
CA VAL A 9 -14.69 1.12 10.48
C VAL A 9 -13.71 2.06 9.78
N ASN A 10 -12.61 2.44 10.45
CA ASN A 10 -11.61 3.31 9.87
C ASN A 10 -10.81 2.63 8.76
N LEU A 11 -10.47 1.35 8.92
CA LEU A 11 -9.84 0.54 7.88
C LEU A 11 -10.72 0.46 6.63
N ASN A 12 -12.01 0.17 6.81
CA ASN A 12 -13.01 0.15 5.74
C ASN A 12 -13.10 1.50 5.04
N LYS A 13 -13.14 2.61 5.79
CA LYS A 13 -13.18 3.96 5.20
C LYS A 13 -11.96 4.23 4.31
N LYS A 14 -10.76 3.88 4.75
CA LYS A 14 -9.53 4.05 3.98
C LYS A 14 -9.48 3.13 2.77
N PHE A 15 -9.90 1.87 2.91
CA PHE A 15 -9.99 0.93 1.78
C PHE A 15 -11.00 1.39 0.73
N GLN A 16 -12.19 1.86 1.15
CA GLN A 16 -13.19 2.41 0.24
C GLN A 16 -12.69 3.64 -0.52
N LYS A 17 -11.83 4.46 0.12
CA LYS A 17 -11.14 5.56 -0.58
C LYS A 17 -10.27 5.03 -1.72
N VAL A 18 -9.49 3.97 -1.50
CA VAL A 18 -8.67 3.32 -2.55
C VAL A 18 -9.52 2.85 -3.73
N LEU A 19 -10.68 2.23 -3.45
CA LEU A 19 -11.57 1.72 -4.51
C LEU A 19 -12.26 2.84 -5.31
N LYS A 20 -12.64 3.94 -4.65
CA LYS A 20 -13.39 5.03 -5.28
C LYS A 20 -12.50 6.04 -5.99
N THR A 21 -11.21 6.11 -5.62
CA THR A 21 -10.30 7.09 -6.23
C THR A 21 -10.02 6.70 -7.68
N PRO A 22 -10.26 7.61 -8.65
CA PRO A 22 -9.90 7.39 -10.04
C PRO A 22 -8.39 7.18 -10.22
N GLU A 23 -8.02 6.58 -11.34
CA GLU A 23 -6.60 6.36 -11.67
C GLU A 23 -5.88 7.70 -11.85
N GLY A 24 -4.76 7.87 -11.15
CA GLY A 24 -4.00 9.11 -11.10
C GLY A 24 -3.09 9.14 -9.89
N PHE A 25 -2.40 10.26 -9.66
CA PHE A 25 -1.53 10.39 -8.47
C PHE A 25 -2.31 10.23 -7.16
N ASP A 26 -3.54 10.75 -7.09
CA ASP A 26 -4.41 10.65 -5.92
C ASP A 26 -4.73 9.21 -5.53
N PHE A 27 -4.76 8.27 -6.48
CA PHE A 27 -4.91 6.85 -6.20
C PHE A 27 -3.73 6.30 -5.40
N PHE A 28 -2.50 6.69 -5.74
CA PHE A 28 -1.30 6.29 -4.98
C PHE A 28 -1.26 6.95 -3.60
N VAL A 29 -1.76 8.18 -3.48
CA VAL A 29 -1.98 8.83 -2.17
C VAL A 29 -3.01 8.07 -1.34
N ALA A 30 -4.11 7.60 -1.94
CA ALA A 30 -5.10 6.79 -1.24
C ALA A 30 -4.51 5.44 -0.76
N ILE A 31 -3.64 4.81 -1.56
CA ILE A 31 -2.89 3.61 -1.13
C ILE A 31 -1.98 3.96 0.06
N HIS A 32 -1.24 5.06 -0.02
CA HIS A 32 -0.39 5.51 1.09
C HIS A 32 -1.21 5.67 2.38
N ASP A 33 -2.31 6.41 2.35
CA ASP A 33 -3.18 6.61 3.53
C ASP A 33 -3.72 5.29 4.12
N TYR A 34 -3.97 4.31 3.25
CA TYR A 34 -4.44 3.00 3.66
C TYR A 34 -3.34 2.19 4.35
N ILE A 35 -2.14 2.17 3.78
CA ILE A 35 -0.98 1.46 4.34
C ILE A 35 -0.49 2.14 5.62
N GLU A 36 -0.44 3.47 5.66
CA GLU A 36 -0.12 4.26 6.85
C GLU A 36 -1.06 3.90 8.02
N TYR A 37 -2.36 3.76 7.75
CA TYR A 37 -3.31 3.33 8.77
C TYR A 37 -3.02 1.91 9.27
N ILE A 38 -2.67 0.97 8.39
CA ILE A 38 -2.32 -0.40 8.80
C ILE A 38 -1.05 -0.41 9.67
N GLU A 39 0.00 0.29 9.25
CA GLU A 39 1.27 0.35 9.99
C GLU A 39 1.12 1.05 11.35
N SER A 40 0.24 2.04 11.44
CA SER A 40 -0.06 2.76 12.70
C SER A 40 -0.90 1.95 13.69
N ASN A 41 -1.46 0.80 13.28
CA ASN A 41 -2.27 -0.06 14.13
C ASN A 41 -1.59 -1.43 14.30
N LEU A 42 -0.92 -1.63 15.44
CA LEU A 42 -0.12 -2.82 15.73
C LEU A 42 -0.87 -4.15 15.53
N VAL A 43 -2.18 -4.18 15.81
CA VAL A 43 -3.02 -5.37 15.62
C VAL A 43 -3.13 -5.74 14.14
N LEU A 44 -3.27 -4.74 13.25
CA LEU A 44 -3.37 -4.94 11.81
C LEU A 44 -2.01 -5.34 11.22
N SER A 45 -0.94 -4.63 11.60
CA SER A 45 0.41 -4.93 11.09
C SER A 45 0.90 -6.31 11.53
N LYS A 46 0.62 -6.74 12.77
CA LYS A 46 0.89 -8.11 13.22
C LYS A 46 0.09 -9.15 12.45
N GLY A 47 -1.19 -8.89 12.16
CA GLY A 47 -2.03 -9.79 11.37
C GLY A 47 -1.58 -10.03 9.93
N LEU A 48 -0.69 -9.18 9.42
CA LEU A 48 -0.02 -9.35 8.12
C LEU A 48 1.41 -9.91 8.25
N SER A 49 1.98 -9.89 9.45
CA SER A 49 3.33 -10.36 9.76
C SER A 49 3.36 -11.82 10.24
N ASP A 50 2.30 -12.29 10.89
CA ASP A 50 2.22 -13.65 11.44
C ASP A 50 2.33 -14.70 10.34
N ARG A 51 3.50 -15.36 10.30
CA ARG A 51 3.84 -16.47 9.41
C ARG A 51 3.09 -17.72 9.85
N ILE A 52 1.89 -17.98 9.32
CA ILE A 52 1.35 -19.34 9.37
C ILE A 52 1.83 -20.07 8.10
N LYS A 53 2.31 -21.31 8.28
CA LYS A 53 3.09 -22.16 7.35
C LYS A 53 2.44 -22.49 5.98
N SER A 54 1.41 -21.77 5.54
CA SER A 54 0.71 -22.06 4.30
C SER A 54 1.28 -21.27 3.11
N ASN A 55 1.48 -21.96 1.99
CA ASN A 55 1.99 -21.41 0.72
C ASN A 55 1.14 -20.24 0.14
N ARG A 56 -0.09 -20.05 0.68
CA ARG A 56 -1.00 -18.94 0.34
C ARG A 56 -0.68 -17.64 1.09
N GLU A 57 -0.13 -17.71 2.31
CA GLU A 57 0.24 -16.55 3.12
C GLU A 57 1.60 -15.97 2.75
N LEU A 58 2.56 -16.78 2.27
CA LEU A 58 3.77 -16.26 1.62
C LEU A 58 3.45 -15.26 0.50
N LYS A 59 2.29 -15.42 -0.15
CA LYS A 59 1.80 -14.47 -1.14
C LYS A 59 1.27 -13.17 -0.51
N ILE A 60 0.64 -13.19 0.68
CA ILE A 60 0.08 -11.96 1.27
C ILE A 60 1.17 -11.00 1.74
N SER A 61 2.24 -11.51 2.32
CA SER A 61 3.38 -10.69 2.74
C SER A 61 4.04 -9.99 1.55
N THR A 62 4.27 -10.72 0.45
CA THR A 62 4.84 -10.15 -0.79
C THR A 62 3.90 -9.12 -1.42
N LYS A 63 2.59 -9.37 -1.43
CA LYS A 63 1.59 -8.41 -1.94
C LYS A 63 1.56 -7.14 -1.09
N TYR A 64 1.64 -7.30 0.23
CA TYR A 64 1.73 -6.17 1.15
C TYR A 64 3.02 -5.39 0.97
N ALA A 65 4.16 -6.07 0.80
CA ALA A 65 5.44 -5.45 0.53
C ALA A 65 5.42 -4.60 -0.75
N TYR A 66 4.72 -5.04 -1.79
CA TYR A 66 4.52 -4.23 -3.00
C TYR A 66 3.76 -2.92 -2.71
N LEU A 67 2.64 -2.96 -1.95
CA LEU A 67 1.95 -1.72 -1.57
C LEU A 67 2.79 -0.84 -0.63
N LYS A 68 3.63 -1.44 0.23
CA LYS A 68 4.59 -0.69 1.05
C LYS A 68 5.63 0.07 0.23
N GLN A 69 5.96 -0.38 -0.98
CA GLN A 69 6.85 0.40 -1.87
C GLN A 69 6.22 1.74 -2.26
N ILE A 70 4.90 1.78 -2.52
CA ILE A 70 4.17 3.02 -2.82
C ILE A 70 4.19 3.95 -1.60
N TYR A 71 3.91 3.40 -0.41
CA TYR A 71 4.01 4.14 0.85
C TYR A 71 5.42 4.74 1.04
N GLN A 72 6.46 3.92 0.93
CA GLN A 72 7.84 4.37 1.12
C GLN A 72 8.25 5.41 0.08
N GLY A 73 7.86 5.22 -1.19
CA GLY A 73 8.15 6.18 -2.25
C GLY A 73 7.53 7.56 -2.02
N LEU A 74 6.31 7.61 -1.47
CA LEU A 74 5.66 8.87 -1.11
C LEU A 74 6.28 9.53 0.14
N GLU A 75 6.74 8.73 1.11
CA GLU A 75 7.51 9.24 2.25
C GLU A 75 8.86 9.83 1.80
N ASP A 76 9.52 9.16 0.85
CA ASP A 76 10.77 9.62 0.28
C ASP A 76 10.58 10.92 -0.51
N ALA A 77 9.45 11.08 -1.21
CA ALA A 77 9.10 12.30 -1.92
C ALA A 77 8.90 13.51 -0.99
N LYS A 78 8.42 13.28 0.24
CA LYS A 78 8.26 14.33 1.26
C LYS A 78 9.60 14.72 1.89
N THR A 79 10.55 13.79 1.90
CA THR A 79 11.83 13.98 2.58
C THR A 79 12.82 14.68 1.65
N LYS A 80 13.23 15.92 1.95
CA LYS A 80 14.28 16.65 1.20
C LYS A 80 15.71 16.10 1.44
N SER A 81 15.83 14.86 1.90
CA SER A 81 17.12 14.30 2.31
C SER A 81 18.03 14.14 1.09
N LYS A 82 19.25 14.65 1.20
CA LYS A 82 20.34 14.46 0.22
C LYS A 82 20.99 13.08 0.33
N ASN A 83 20.49 12.22 1.21
CA ASN A 83 21.06 10.89 1.43
C ASN A 83 20.75 9.98 0.24
N ASP A 84 21.72 9.15 -0.12
CA ASP A 84 21.49 8.07 -1.09
C ASP A 84 20.44 7.10 -0.52
N ILE A 85 19.26 7.10 -1.14
CA ILE A 85 18.15 6.21 -0.80
C ILE A 85 18.28 4.83 -1.46
N GLY A 86 19.31 4.63 -2.28
CA GLY A 86 19.56 3.42 -3.06
C GLY A 86 18.75 3.38 -4.36
N HIS A 87 19.27 2.65 -5.35
CA HIS A 87 18.73 2.61 -6.71
C HIS A 87 17.24 2.23 -6.76
N THR A 88 16.82 1.23 -5.99
CA THR A 88 15.42 0.77 -5.98
C THR A 88 14.44 1.83 -5.50
N ARG A 89 14.74 2.51 -4.38
CA ARG A 89 13.87 3.57 -3.84
C ARG A 89 13.87 4.81 -4.71
N TYR A 90 15.02 5.14 -5.30
CA TYR A 90 15.12 6.20 -6.29
C TYR A 90 14.22 5.94 -7.52
N MET A 91 14.25 4.73 -8.07
CA MET A 91 13.38 4.36 -9.20
C MET A 91 11.90 4.45 -8.84
N ILE A 92 11.52 4.00 -7.63
CA ILE A 92 10.15 4.14 -7.14
C ILE A 92 9.72 5.61 -7.05
N LEU A 93 10.56 6.45 -6.46
CA LEU A 93 10.31 7.88 -6.32
C LEU A 93 10.17 8.55 -7.70
N LYS A 94 11.06 8.22 -8.63
CA LYS A 94 11.01 8.71 -10.01
C LYS A 94 9.68 8.35 -10.68
N ASP A 95 9.27 7.09 -10.59
CA ASP A 95 8.01 6.64 -11.18
C ASP A 95 6.80 7.37 -10.57
N LEU A 96 6.76 7.56 -9.25
CA LEU A 96 5.67 8.29 -8.60
C LEU A 96 5.64 9.78 -8.98
N ASN A 97 6.82 10.41 -9.15
CA ASN A 97 6.92 11.80 -9.58
C ASN A 97 6.47 12.00 -11.03
N GLN A 98 6.72 11.04 -11.93
CA GLN A 98 6.17 11.09 -13.28
C GLN A 98 4.64 11.10 -13.26
N ILE A 99 4.04 10.18 -12.49
CA ILE A 99 2.58 10.11 -12.31
C ILE A 99 2.05 11.42 -11.70
N LYS A 100 2.75 12.01 -10.72
CA LYS A 100 2.40 13.31 -10.13
C LYS A 100 2.36 14.43 -11.17
N ASN A 101 3.29 14.42 -12.11
CA ASN A 101 3.39 15.38 -13.20
C ASN A 101 2.48 15.06 -14.39
N LYS A 102 1.55 14.11 -14.23
CA LYS A 102 0.62 13.63 -15.28
C LYS A 102 1.34 12.99 -16.48
N ASP A 103 2.58 12.56 -16.30
CA ASP A 103 3.32 11.75 -17.27
C ASP A 103 2.95 10.28 -17.06
N PHE A 104 1.77 9.93 -17.57
CA PHE A 104 1.23 8.58 -17.51
C PHE A 104 1.74 7.77 -18.70
N SER A 105 2.70 6.89 -18.44
CA SER A 105 3.26 6.00 -19.45
C SER A 105 3.12 4.54 -19.01
N GLU A 106 2.85 3.65 -19.96
CA GLU A 106 2.90 2.20 -19.74
C GLU A 106 4.34 1.69 -19.54
N SER A 107 5.36 2.55 -19.72
CA SER A 107 6.73 2.28 -19.28
C SER A 107 6.93 2.48 -17.77
N ASN A 108 6.03 3.19 -17.09
CA ASN A 108 6.06 3.38 -15.64
C ASN A 108 5.47 2.15 -14.94
N ALA A 109 6.25 1.52 -14.05
CA ALA A 109 5.87 0.23 -13.49
C ALA A 109 4.65 0.31 -12.56
N PHE A 110 4.48 1.41 -11.84
CA PHE A 110 3.32 1.63 -10.97
C PHE A 110 2.07 1.98 -11.75
N TRP A 111 2.20 2.80 -12.79
CA TRP A 111 1.08 3.13 -13.67
C TRP A 111 0.55 1.88 -14.37
N LYS A 112 1.44 1.09 -14.97
CA LYS A 112 1.09 -0.18 -15.64
C LYS A 112 0.41 -1.18 -14.70
N LYS A 113 0.75 -1.16 -13.40
CA LYS A 113 0.23 -2.09 -12.38
C LYS A 113 -0.81 -1.47 -11.46
N ARG A 114 -1.40 -0.32 -11.82
CA ARG A 114 -2.39 0.39 -10.97
C ARG A 114 -3.60 -0.47 -10.60
N GLU A 115 -4.14 -1.24 -11.55
CA GLU A 115 -5.24 -2.17 -11.30
C GLU A 115 -4.82 -3.34 -10.39
N LEU A 116 -3.59 -3.83 -10.57
CA LEU A 116 -3.01 -4.82 -9.67
C LEU A 116 -2.94 -4.26 -8.24
N SER A 117 -2.46 -3.03 -8.06
CA SER A 117 -2.42 -2.38 -6.73
C SER A 117 -3.80 -2.34 -6.07
N ARG A 118 -4.84 -2.02 -6.83
CA ARG A 118 -6.24 -2.01 -6.34
C ARG A 118 -6.69 -3.41 -5.92
N LYS A 119 -6.40 -4.42 -6.73
CA LYS A 119 -6.69 -5.82 -6.41
C LYS A 119 -5.96 -6.28 -5.15
N LEU A 120 -4.68 -5.95 -5.02
CA LEU A 120 -3.87 -6.30 -3.86
C LEU A 120 -4.40 -5.65 -2.58
N ALA A 121 -4.82 -4.39 -2.65
CA ALA A 121 -5.46 -3.71 -1.52
C ALA A 121 -6.70 -4.48 -1.03
N GLY A 122 -7.52 -5.00 -1.95
CA GLY A 122 -8.68 -5.84 -1.63
C GLY A 122 -8.32 -7.16 -0.97
N GLU A 123 -7.28 -7.84 -1.45
CA GLU A 123 -6.81 -9.10 -0.86
C GLU A 123 -6.25 -8.89 0.55
N ILE A 124 -5.49 -7.82 0.76
CA ILE A 124 -4.96 -7.44 2.09
C ILE A 124 -6.10 -7.08 3.03
N HIS A 125 -7.07 -6.31 2.55
CA HIS A 125 -8.24 -5.92 3.32
C HIS A 125 -9.06 -7.14 3.76
N GLY A 126 -9.35 -8.05 2.83
CA GLY A 126 -10.09 -9.28 3.12
C GLY A 126 -9.36 -10.16 4.14
N ARG A 127 -8.02 -10.18 4.13
CA ARG A 127 -7.23 -10.86 5.15
C ARG A 127 -7.38 -10.21 6.54
N LEU A 128 -7.26 -8.89 6.61
CA LEU A 128 -7.33 -8.14 7.87
C LEU A 128 -8.71 -8.25 8.55
N ILE A 129 -9.78 -8.40 7.77
CA ILE A 129 -11.15 -8.56 8.30
C ILE A 129 -11.46 -10.01 8.64
N SER A 130 -11.03 -10.96 7.82
CA SER A 130 -11.36 -12.39 8.02
C SER A 130 -10.60 -13.01 9.19
N ASN A 131 -9.40 -12.53 9.49
CA ASN A 131 -8.58 -13.01 10.60
C ASN A 131 -8.23 -11.85 11.55
N PRO A 132 -9.18 -11.43 12.40
CA PRO A 132 -8.85 -10.52 13.49
C PRO A 132 -7.93 -11.29 14.47
N VAL A 133 -6.66 -10.90 14.51
CA VAL A 133 -5.65 -11.48 15.43
C VAL A 133 -6.13 -11.39 16.85
#